data_AF-A0A811P403-F1
#
_entry.id   AF-A0A811P403-F1
#
_cell.length_a   1.000
_cell.length_b   1.000
_cell.length_c   1.000
_cell.angle_alpha   90.00
_cell.angle_beta   90.00
_cell.angle_gamma   90.00
#
_symmetry.space_group_name_H-M   'P 1'
#
loop_
_entity.id
_entity.type
_entity.pdbx_description
1 polymer ?
#
loop_
_entity_poly.entity_id
_entity_poly.type
_entity_poly.pdbx_seq_one_letter_code
_entity_poly.pdbx_strand_id
1 'polypeptide(L)'
;MAATSGASGPDDHDHGHGRLASSLTARYSDWVLEALDELPGSFLLTDPALPGHPIVYASGDLAALTGYAPRDVLGRNTRVFQGAAVAGVRKAVRAHRPHQAALLNYRRDGAPHWVLLHLAPVFHARDGTLLHFLAVQVPIAPAAATRRGRCSPRAATRPGSERISPAPPTRGRCLSIWTREFAVAGLEAEEPRVASDREQEMATSTANNIVSALNRYSKLTGLVVSSKRCSSIGIPALSSSLNLSLGRIKQSFVLTDSHLPDMPIIYASDAFTSLTGYSREEILGCNCKVLNGPGTSLEVLEEINQHICSEQACTVDLLSYRKDGSSFCDLLHVSPIRDASGKVAFHIWVHLDMGAKPDFNGLAPEVWLLGAVGAVRVAVRGLSVSGSLLRPSHSS
;
A
#
# COMPACT_ATOMS: atom_id res chain seq x y z
N MET A 1 -53.25 -33.63 -14.07
CA MET A 1 -51.79 -33.87 -14.14
C MET A 1 -51.32 -33.47 -15.52
N ALA A 2 -50.68 -32.31 -15.65
CA ALA A 2 -49.91 -31.94 -16.82
C ALA A 2 -48.74 -31.08 -16.33
N ALA A 3 -47.53 -31.60 -16.51
CA ALA A 3 -46.29 -30.96 -16.10
C ALA A 3 -45.93 -29.84 -17.09
N THR A 4 -45.68 -28.65 -16.58
CA THR A 4 -45.04 -27.57 -17.34
C THR A 4 -43.55 -27.59 -17.05
N SER A 5 -42.78 -28.06 -18.03
CA SER A 5 -41.33 -27.95 -18.10
C SER A 5 -40.92 -26.49 -18.30
N GLY A 6 -40.26 -25.89 -17.32
CA GLY A 6 -39.61 -24.59 -17.47
C GLY A 6 -38.31 -24.75 -18.24
N ALA A 7 -38.30 -24.27 -19.49
CA ALA A 7 -37.07 -24.05 -20.24
C ALA A 7 -36.44 -22.74 -19.75
N SER A 8 -35.31 -22.85 -19.05
CA SER A 8 -34.40 -21.73 -18.75
C SER A 8 -33.71 -21.28 -20.05
N GLY A 9 -33.98 -20.05 -20.49
CA GLY A 9 -33.37 -19.45 -21.67
C GLY A 9 -31.91 -19.01 -21.49
N PRO A 10 -31.21 -18.61 -22.58
CA PRO A 10 -29.75 -18.42 -22.58
C PRO A 10 -29.25 -17.06 -22.07
N ASP A 11 -30.11 -16.15 -21.61
CA ASP A 11 -29.78 -14.71 -21.52
C ASP A 11 -29.26 -14.20 -20.17
N ASP A 12 -29.22 -15.02 -19.11
CA ASP A 12 -28.84 -14.53 -17.77
C ASP A 12 -27.32 -14.38 -17.55
N HIS A 13 -26.49 -14.97 -18.41
CA HIS A 13 -25.02 -14.91 -18.29
C HIS A 13 -24.40 -13.64 -18.89
N ASP A 14 -25.04 -13.03 -19.90
CA ASP A 14 -24.48 -11.90 -20.65
C ASP A 14 -24.65 -10.57 -19.89
N HIS A 15 -25.72 -10.44 -19.11
CA HIS A 15 -26.03 -9.23 -18.33
C HIS A 15 -25.08 -9.04 -17.14
N GLY A 16 -24.52 -10.12 -16.59
CA GLY A 16 -23.54 -10.09 -15.51
C GLY A 16 -22.15 -9.64 -15.97
N HIS A 17 -21.71 -10.09 -17.15
CA HIS A 17 -20.44 -9.68 -17.74
C HIS A 17 -20.43 -8.20 -18.14
N GLY A 18 -21.51 -7.71 -18.73
CA GLY A 18 -21.66 -6.29 -19.06
C GLY A 18 -21.55 -5.39 -17.83
N ARG A 19 -22.15 -5.79 -16.70
CA ARG A 19 -22.07 -5.05 -15.42
C ARG A 19 -20.67 -5.01 -14.81
N LEU A 20 -19.92 -6.11 -14.86
CA LEU A 20 -18.57 -6.18 -14.30
C LEU A 20 -17.58 -5.36 -15.12
N ALA A 21 -17.64 -5.48 -16.45
CA ALA A 21 -16.84 -4.66 -17.36
C ALA A 21 -17.18 -3.17 -17.18
N SER A 22 -18.47 -2.84 -17.08
CA SER A 22 -18.94 -1.47 -16.80
C SER A 22 -18.43 -0.92 -15.47
N SER A 23 -18.26 -1.77 -14.44
CA SER A 23 -17.72 -1.35 -13.14
C SER A 23 -16.29 -0.81 -13.26
N LEU A 24 -15.48 -1.46 -14.10
CA LEU A 24 -14.12 -1.02 -14.39
C LEU A 24 -14.14 0.18 -15.35
N THR A 25 -14.78 0.05 -16.52
CA THR A 25 -14.74 1.08 -17.57
C THR A 25 -15.46 2.37 -17.17
N ALA A 26 -16.37 2.37 -16.19
CA ALA A 26 -16.94 3.61 -15.66
C ALA A 26 -15.91 4.55 -14.99
N ARG A 27 -14.69 4.07 -14.71
CA ARG A 27 -13.62 4.83 -14.03
C ARG A 27 -12.49 5.25 -14.97
N TYR A 28 -12.34 4.59 -16.11
CA TYR A 28 -11.25 4.78 -17.04
C TYR A 28 -11.81 5.05 -18.44
N SER A 29 -10.99 5.54 -19.38
CA SER A 29 -11.46 5.61 -20.77
C SER A 29 -11.73 4.21 -21.34
N ASP A 30 -12.55 4.13 -22.39
CA ASP A 30 -12.90 2.88 -23.07
C ASP A 30 -11.69 2.03 -23.46
N TRP A 31 -10.54 2.68 -23.75
CA TRP A 31 -9.29 2.05 -24.15
C TRP A 31 -8.48 1.34 -23.04
N VAL A 32 -8.99 1.33 -21.81
CA VAL A 32 -8.25 0.76 -20.67
C VAL A 32 -8.08 -0.75 -20.80
N LEU A 33 -9.07 -1.44 -21.39
CA LEU A 33 -9.05 -2.89 -21.50
C LEU A 33 -7.99 -3.34 -22.49
N GLU A 34 -7.93 -2.73 -23.68
CA GLU A 34 -6.88 -3.04 -24.66
C GLU A 34 -5.49 -2.78 -24.09
N ALA A 35 -5.33 -1.67 -23.36
CA ALA A 35 -4.05 -1.35 -22.75
C ALA A 35 -3.63 -2.34 -21.65
N LEU A 36 -4.57 -2.84 -20.85
CA LEU A 36 -4.27 -3.86 -19.84
C LEU A 36 -3.97 -5.22 -20.48
N ASP A 37 -4.60 -5.54 -21.62
CA ASP A 37 -4.36 -6.79 -22.36
C ASP A 37 -2.97 -6.82 -23.01
N GLU A 38 -2.41 -5.67 -23.37
CA GLU A 38 -1.04 -5.55 -23.90
C GLU A 38 0.05 -5.66 -22.81
N LEU A 39 -0.31 -5.55 -21.52
CA LEU A 39 0.68 -5.58 -20.45
C LEU A 39 1.12 -7.01 -20.12
N PRO A 40 2.44 -7.27 -20.02
CA PRO A 40 2.94 -8.58 -19.64
C PRO A 40 2.72 -8.86 -18.16
N GLY A 41 2.47 -10.12 -17.84
CA GLY A 41 2.38 -10.64 -16.49
C GLY A 41 0.99 -11.14 -16.11
N SER A 42 0.98 -12.05 -15.14
CA SER A 42 -0.24 -12.61 -14.59
C SER A 42 -0.79 -11.70 -13.49
N PHE A 43 -1.90 -11.02 -13.74
CA PHE A 43 -2.53 -10.12 -12.78
C PHE A 43 -4.05 -10.07 -12.91
N LEU A 44 -4.69 -9.54 -11.89
CA LEU A 44 -6.13 -9.29 -11.86
C LEU A 44 -6.46 -8.02 -11.09
N LEU A 45 -7.62 -7.44 -11.39
CA LEU A 45 -8.23 -6.35 -10.63
C LEU A 45 -9.51 -6.84 -9.99
N THR A 46 -9.74 -6.44 -8.75
CA THR A 46 -11.01 -6.66 -8.04
C THR A 46 -11.67 -5.34 -7.73
N ASP A 47 -12.99 -5.35 -7.63
CA ASP A 47 -13.78 -4.18 -7.22
C ASP A 47 -14.32 -4.40 -5.79
N PRO A 48 -13.76 -3.72 -4.78
CA PRO A 48 -14.21 -3.84 -3.39
C PRO A 48 -15.53 -3.12 -3.11
N ALA A 49 -16.05 -2.29 -4.02
CA ALA A 49 -17.37 -1.68 -3.88
C ALA A 49 -18.49 -2.69 -4.17
N LEU A 50 -18.19 -3.77 -4.90
CA LEU A 50 -19.12 -4.85 -5.19
C LEU A 50 -19.09 -5.93 -4.09
N PRO A 51 -20.25 -6.51 -3.71
CA PRO A 51 -20.33 -7.56 -2.71
C PRO A 51 -19.40 -8.74 -3.05
N GLY A 52 -18.58 -9.14 -2.07
CA GLY A 52 -17.66 -10.27 -2.22
C GLY A 52 -16.35 -9.95 -2.96
N HIS A 53 -16.07 -8.69 -3.29
CA HIS A 53 -14.84 -8.23 -3.96
C HIS A 53 -14.54 -9.04 -5.23
N PRO A 54 -15.48 -9.07 -6.20
CA PRO A 54 -15.34 -9.86 -7.41
C PRO A 54 -14.16 -9.38 -8.25
N ILE A 55 -13.57 -10.32 -8.98
CA ILE A 55 -12.61 -10.04 -10.05
C ILE A 55 -13.36 -9.35 -11.18
N VAL A 56 -12.94 -8.14 -11.54
CA VAL A 56 -13.52 -7.34 -12.63
C VAL A 56 -12.62 -7.32 -13.87
N TYR A 57 -11.36 -7.71 -13.73
CA TYR A 57 -10.42 -7.91 -14.84
C TYR A 57 -9.41 -9.00 -14.50
N ALA A 58 -8.99 -9.77 -15.50
CA ALA A 58 -7.95 -10.79 -15.38
C ALA A 58 -7.13 -10.81 -16.68
N SER A 59 -5.80 -10.75 -16.57
CA SER A 59 -4.92 -10.74 -17.75
C SER A 59 -4.89 -12.09 -18.46
N GLY A 60 -4.50 -12.08 -19.75
CA GLY A 60 -4.33 -13.31 -20.54
C GLY A 60 -3.29 -14.26 -19.95
N ASP A 61 -2.17 -13.72 -19.43
CA ASP A 61 -1.09 -14.52 -18.82
C ASP A 61 -1.53 -15.25 -17.53
N LEU A 62 -2.57 -14.76 -16.84
CA LEU A 62 -3.16 -15.46 -15.70
C LEU A 62 -3.72 -16.82 -16.13
N ALA A 63 -4.23 -16.95 -17.36
CA ALA A 63 -4.73 -18.20 -17.88
C ALA A 63 -3.61 -19.23 -18.08
N ALA A 64 -2.45 -18.79 -18.56
CA ALA A 64 -1.27 -19.64 -18.67
C ALA A 64 -0.76 -20.08 -17.27
N LEU A 65 -0.84 -19.20 -16.28
CA LEU A 65 -0.39 -19.50 -14.92
C LEU A 65 -1.36 -20.44 -14.18
N THR A 66 -2.66 -20.25 -14.32
CA THR A 66 -3.67 -20.91 -13.46
C THR A 66 -4.48 -21.99 -14.18
N GLY A 67 -4.50 -21.99 -15.51
CA GLY A 67 -5.35 -22.85 -16.33
C GLY A 67 -6.82 -22.42 -16.37
N TYR A 68 -7.20 -21.32 -15.70
CA TYR A 68 -8.54 -20.74 -15.81
C TYR A 68 -8.58 -19.69 -16.90
N ALA A 69 -9.56 -19.76 -17.81
CA ALA A 69 -9.75 -18.67 -18.77
C ALA A 69 -10.19 -17.39 -18.04
N PRO A 70 -9.84 -16.18 -18.51
CA PRO A 70 -10.23 -14.93 -17.86
C PRO A 70 -11.74 -14.85 -17.62
N ARG A 71 -12.54 -15.26 -18.62
CA ARG A 71 -14.01 -15.36 -18.51
C ARG A 71 -14.52 -16.26 -17.37
N ASP A 72 -13.77 -17.30 -16.99
CA ASP A 72 -14.17 -18.24 -15.95
C ASP A 72 -13.96 -17.68 -14.54
N VAL A 73 -13.11 -16.65 -14.40
CA VAL A 73 -12.75 -16.04 -13.11
C VAL A 73 -13.39 -14.69 -12.88
N LEU A 74 -13.83 -14.00 -13.93
CA LEU A 74 -14.61 -12.76 -13.82
C LEU A 74 -15.86 -12.98 -12.96
N GLY A 75 -16.14 -12.01 -12.07
CA GLY A 75 -17.26 -12.06 -11.13
C GLY A 75 -17.02 -12.94 -9.90
N ARG A 76 -15.96 -13.76 -9.88
CA ARG A 76 -15.63 -14.61 -8.73
C ARG A 76 -14.71 -13.89 -7.75
N ASN A 77 -14.67 -14.38 -6.52
CA ASN A 77 -13.67 -13.94 -5.56
C ASN A 77 -12.32 -14.65 -5.83
N THR A 78 -11.20 -13.97 -5.54
CA THR A 78 -9.82 -14.48 -5.75
C THR A 78 -9.50 -15.77 -4.99
N ARG A 79 -10.34 -16.16 -4.02
CA ARG A 79 -10.28 -17.46 -3.34
C ARG A 79 -10.49 -18.66 -4.27
N VAL A 80 -10.96 -18.46 -5.51
CA VAL A 80 -11.06 -19.51 -6.53
C VAL A 80 -9.73 -20.23 -6.79
N PHE A 81 -8.60 -19.53 -6.58
CA PHE A 81 -7.26 -20.11 -6.80
C PHE A 81 -6.65 -20.75 -5.54
N GLN A 82 -7.21 -20.51 -4.34
CA GLN A 82 -6.52 -20.74 -3.07
C GLN A 82 -7.04 -21.96 -2.31
N GLY A 83 -6.12 -22.77 -1.74
CA GLY A 83 -6.47 -23.81 -0.76
C GLY A 83 -6.65 -23.30 0.67
N ALA A 84 -5.89 -22.28 1.09
CA ALA A 84 -6.04 -21.59 2.37
C ALA A 84 -5.53 -20.14 2.32
N ALA A 85 -6.35 -19.17 2.74
CA ALA A 85 -5.93 -17.78 2.80
C ALA A 85 -5.01 -17.52 4.01
N VAL A 86 -3.77 -17.12 3.76
CA VAL A 86 -2.79 -16.74 4.80
C VAL A 86 -3.33 -15.50 5.53
N ALA A 87 -3.36 -15.52 6.87
CA ALA A 87 -3.94 -14.45 7.70
C ALA A 87 -3.41 -13.04 7.36
N GLY A 88 -2.16 -12.95 6.86
CA GLY A 88 -1.53 -11.71 6.37
C GLY A 88 -2.30 -11.01 5.25
N VAL A 89 -2.76 -11.76 4.24
CA VAL A 89 -3.53 -11.19 3.10
C VAL A 89 -4.84 -10.56 3.59
N ARG A 90 -5.57 -11.24 4.49
CA ARG A 90 -6.81 -10.68 5.07
C ARG A 90 -6.55 -9.41 5.85
N LYS A 91 -5.46 -9.36 6.63
CA LYS A 91 -5.07 -8.16 7.38
C LYS A 91 -4.72 -7.01 6.45
N ALA A 92 -4.00 -7.27 5.37
CA ALA A 92 -3.64 -6.29 4.36
C ALA A 92 -4.86 -5.73 3.61
N VAL A 93 -5.77 -6.62 3.20
CA VAL A 93 -7.05 -6.22 2.58
C VAL A 93 -7.85 -5.35 3.54
N ARG A 94 -8.03 -5.72 4.81
CA ARG A 94 -8.75 -4.88 5.78
C ARG A 94 -8.09 -3.54 6.05
N ALA A 95 -6.76 -3.50 6.00
CA ALA A 95 -6.00 -2.28 6.23
C ALA A 95 -5.82 -1.41 4.97
N HIS A 96 -6.27 -1.89 3.80
CA HIS A 96 -6.02 -1.28 2.49
C HIS A 96 -4.53 -0.94 2.32
N ARG A 97 -3.63 -1.90 2.61
CA ARG A 97 -2.18 -1.71 2.48
C ARG A 97 -1.58 -2.69 1.47
N PRO A 98 -0.50 -2.30 0.76
CA PRO A 98 0.26 -3.23 -0.06
C PRO A 98 0.78 -4.41 0.78
N HIS A 99 0.82 -5.60 0.19
CA HIS A 99 1.34 -6.78 0.86
C HIS A 99 1.85 -7.81 -0.13
N GLN A 100 3.02 -8.37 0.17
CA GLN A 100 3.56 -9.52 -0.54
C GLN A 100 3.48 -10.78 0.32
N ALA A 101 3.05 -11.88 -0.28
CA ALA A 101 2.96 -13.17 0.39
C ALA A 101 3.16 -14.31 -0.62
N ALA A 102 3.93 -15.33 -0.22
CA ALA A 102 3.97 -16.59 -0.94
C ALA A 102 2.69 -17.40 -0.63
N LEU A 103 2.02 -17.87 -1.67
CA LEU A 103 0.76 -18.61 -1.59
C LEU A 103 0.84 -19.91 -2.38
N LEU A 104 0.27 -20.97 -1.82
CA LEU A 104 0.00 -22.21 -2.53
C LEU A 104 -1.36 -22.11 -3.22
N ASN A 105 -1.34 -22.00 -4.55
CA ASN A 105 -2.52 -21.95 -5.40
C ASN A 105 -2.71 -23.29 -6.13
N TYR A 106 -3.94 -23.53 -6.58
CA TYR A 106 -4.31 -24.71 -7.34
C TYR A 106 -4.74 -24.30 -8.74
N ARG A 107 -4.17 -24.98 -9.74
CA ARG A 107 -4.56 -24.85 -11.14
C ARG A 107 -5.94 -25.47 -11.36
N ARG A 108 -6.55 -25.20 -12.52
CA ARG A 108 -7.86 -25.76 -12.90
C ARG A 108 -7.89 -27.30 -12.93
N ASP A 109 -6.76 -27.94 -13.17
CA ASP A 109 -6.57 -29.40 -13.13
C ASP A 109 -6.31 -29.95 -11.72
N GLY A 110 -6.24 -29.09 -10.70
CA GLY A 110 -5.94 -29.46 -9.32
C GLY A 110 -4.46 -29.50 -8.97
N ALA A 111 -3.54 -29.21 -9.91
CA ALA A 111 -2.11 -29.22 -9.61
C ALA A 111 -1.71 -28.02 -8.71
N PRO A 112 -1.00 -28.27 -7.59
CA PRO A 112 -0.51 -27.21 -6.72
C PRO A 112 0.64 -26.44 -7.38
N HIS A 113 0.71 -25.14 -7.15
CA HIS A 113 1.84 -24.30 -7.54
C HIS A 113 2.01 -23.11 -6.59
N TRP A 114 3.27 -22.75 -6.32
CA TRP A 114 3.60 -21.59 -5.50
C TRP A 114 3.63 -20.32 -6.32
N VAL A 115 3.01 -19.26 -5.80
CA VAL A 115 3.07 -17.92 -6.37
C VAL A 115 3.46 -16.91 -5.31
N LEU A 116 4.25 -15.92 -5.69
CA LEU A 116 4.36 -14.67 -4.96
C LEU A 116 3.19 -13.79 -5.37
N LEU A 117 2.28 -13.55 -4.43
CA LEU A 117 1.23 -12.55 -4.58
C LEU A 117 1.81 -11.19 -4.18
N HIS A 118 1.76 -10.21 -5.08
CA HIS A 118 1.87 -8.79 -4.74
C HIS A 118 0.47 -8.16 -4.81
N LEU A 119 -0.11 -7.86 -3.66
CA LEU A 119 -1.39 -7.19 -3.50
C LEU A 119 -1.16 -5.69 -3.33
N ALA A 120 -1.78 -4.87 -4.17
CA ALA A 120 -1.70 -3.42 -4.11
C ALA A 120 -3.11 -2.78 -4.20
N PRO A 121 -3.52 -1.96 -3.22
CA PRO A 121 -4.72 -1.16 -3.36
C PRO A 121 -4.53 -0.03 -4.37
N VAL A 122 -5.57 0.27 -5.14
CA VAL A 122 -5.64 1.40 -6.09
C VAL A 122 -6.71 2.35 -5.58
N PHE A 123 -6.33 3.59 -5.32
CA PHE A 123 -7.19 4.62 -4.76
C PHE A 123 -7.54 5.66 -5.82
N HIS A 124 -8.66 6.34 -5.63
CA HIS A 124 -8.90 7.61 -6.26
C HIS A 124 -7.90 8.64 -5.69
N ALA A 125 -7.31 9.47 -6.55
CA ALA A 125 -6.15 10.32 -6.22
C ALA A 125 -6.52 11.62 -5.52
N ARG A 126 -7.67 12.21 -5.86
CA ARG A 126 -8.40 13.09 -4.93
C ARG A 126 -9.07 12.18 -3.92
N ASP A 127 -9.64 12.60 -2.82
CA ASP A 127 -10.56 11.79 -2.02
C ASP A 127 -10.01 10.52 -1.28
N GLY A 128 -9.20 9.64 -1.88
CA GLY A 128 -8.59 8.47 -1.24
C GLY A 128 -9.48 7.24 -1.14
N THR A 129 -10.63 7.25 -1.81
CA THR A 129 -11.55 6.13 -1.89
C THR A 129 -10.84 4.93 -2.54
N LEU A 130 -11.00 3.75 -1.94
CA LEU A 130 -10.47 2.52 -2.52
C LEU A 130 -11.31 2.14 -3.75
N LEU A 131 -10.68 2.11 -4.92
CA LEU A 131 -11.33 1.79 -6.19
C LEU A 131 -11.13 0.33 -6.57
N HIS A 132 -9.89 -0.18 -6.45
CA HIS A 132 -9.58 -1.55 -6.81
C HIS A 132 -8.54 -2.16 -5.87
N PHE A 133 -8.46 -3.49 -5.84
CA PHE A 133 -7.20 -4.16 -5.52
C PHE A 133 -6.61 -4.77 -6.78
N LEU A 134 -5.35 -4.43 -7.04
CA LEU A 134 -4.47 -5.09 -7.99
C LEU A 134 -3.78 -6.27 -7.31
N ALA A 135 -3.83 -7.44 -7.94
CA ALA A 135 -3.10 -8.62 -7.50
C ALA A 135 -2.24 -9.14 -8.65
N VAL A 136 -0.91 -9.03 -8.51
CA VAL A 136 0.07 -9.61 -9.41
C VAL A 136 0.52 -10.96 -8.85
N GLN A 137 0.59 -11.98 -9.70
CA GLN A 137 1.03 -13.33 -9.33
C GLN A 137 2.28 -13.70 -10.13
N VAL A 138 3.39 -13.93 -9.43
CA VAL A 138 4.65 -14.41 -10.02
C VAL A 138 4.89 -15.84 -9.55
N PRO A 139 5.07 -16.83 -10.45
CA PRO A 139 5.38 -18.20 -10.03
C PRO A 139 6.71 -18.27 -9.28
N ILE A 140 6.74 -18.98 -8.15
CA ILE A 140 7.96 -19.20 -7.37
C ILE A 140 8.64 -20.46 -7.88
N ALA A 141 9.86 -20.33 -8.39
CA ALA A 141 10.61 -21.47 -8.91
C ALA A 141 10.92 -22.48 -7.78
N PRO A 142 10.89 -23.80 -8.06
CA PRO A 142 11.44 -24.79 -7.13
C PRO A 142 12.92 -24.50 -6.88
N ALA A 143 13.36 -24.54 -5.63
CA ALA A 143 14.79 -24.49 -5.32
C ALA A 143 15.49 -25.61 -6.10
N ALA A 144 16.51 -25.27 -6.89
CA ALA A 144 17.27 -26.25 -7.64
C ALA A 144 17.79 -27.30 -6.64
N ALA A 145 17.35 -28.55 -6.79
CA ALA A 145 17.83 -29.64 -5.98
C ALA A 145 19.35 -29.73 -6.18
N THR A 146 20.12 -29.27 -5.19
CA THR A 146 21.53 -29.60 -5.11
C THR A 146 21.58 -31.12 -5.10
N ARG A 147 22.07 -31.74 -6.19
CA ARG A 147 22.39 -33.17 -6.23
C ARG A 147 23.36 -33.41 -5.08
N ARG A 148 22.85 -33.80 -3.90
CA ARG A 148 23.66 -34.36 -2.84
C ARG A 148 24.39 -35.53 -3.48
N GLY A 149 25.71 -35.38 -3.57
CA GLY A 149 26.61 -36.40 -4.07
C GLY A 149 26.26 -37.73 -3.39
N ARG A 150 26.12 -38.75 -4.22
CA ARG A 150 25.85 -40.12 -3.81
C ARG A 150 27.07 -40.63 -3.03
N CYS A 151 27.15 -40.34 -1.73
CA CYS A 151 28.09 -41.01 -0.85
C CYS A 151 27.55 -42.42 -0.60
N SER A 152 28.15 -43.38 -1.30
CA SER A 152 27.95 -44.81 -1.06
C SER A 152 28.33 -45.14 0.40
N PRO A 153 27.48 -45.83 1.19
CA PRO A 153 27.90 -46.28 2.50
C PRO A 153 28.84 -47.47 2.31
N ARG A 154 30.13 -47.25 2.56
CA ARG A 154 31.11 -48.32 2.68
C ARG A 154 30.86 -49.03 4.00
N ALA A 155 30.62 -50.34 3.92
CA ALA A 155 30.39 -51.23 5.04
C ALA A 155 31.51 -51.11 6.09
N ALA A 156 31.11 -50.93 7.35
CA ALA A 156 31.96 -51.21 8.50
C ALA A 156 31.15 -52.04 9.51
N THR A 157 31.79 -53.13 9.89
CA THR A 157 31.27 -54.29 10.60
C THR A 157 31.05 -54.01 12.09
N ARG A 158 30.00 -54.64 12.63
CA ARG A 158 29.61 -54.87 14.05
C ARG A 158 30.77 -55.38 14.96
N PRO A 159 30.64 -55.52 16.32
CA PRO A 159 29.40 -55.83 17.08
C PRO A 159 29.26 -55.26 18.52
N GLY A 160 28.09 -55.47 19.14
CA GLY A 160 27.90 -55.33 20.59
C GLY A 160 26.42 -55.34 21.00
N SER A 161 25.98 -56.44 21.59
CA SER A 161 24.62 -56.74 22.06
C SER A 161 24.33 -56.11 23.41
N GLU A 162 23.11 -55.62 23.67
CA GLU A 162 22.33 -56.03 24.85
C GLU A 162 20.88 -55.53 24.82
N ARG A 163 19.95 -56.44 25.18
CA ARG A 163 18.52 -56.21 25.44
C ARG A 163 18.34 -55.69 26.86
N ILE A 164 17.30 -54.90 27.12
CA ILE A 164 16.35 -55.02 28.25
C ILE A 164 15.11 -54.13 27.97
N SER A 165 13.92 -54.62 28.29
CA SER A 165 12.60 -53.94 28.33
C SER A 165 12.05 -54.08 29.77
N PRO A 166 10.83 -53.63 30.18
CA PRO A 166 10.08 -52.36 30.01
C PRO A 166 9.44 -51.77 31.33
N ALA A 167 9.16 -50.45 31.37
CA ALA A 167 8.09 -49.67 32.12
C ALA A 167 7.86 -49.87 33.67
N PRO A 168 6.97 -49.14 34.43
CA PRO A 168 5.92 -48.15 34.11
C PRO A 168 5.79 -46.94 35.14
N PRO A 169 4.62 -46.37 35.55
CA PRO A 169 4.08 -45.09 35.06
C PRO A 169 3.62 -44.06 36.15
N THR A 170 3.43 -42.78 35.81
CA THR A 170 2.56 -41.84 36.55
C THR A 170 1.96 -40.80 35.60
N ARG A 171 0.69 -40.90 35.19
CA ARG A 171 -0.60 -40.50 35.83
C ARG A 171 -1.02 -39.06 35.56
N GLY A 172 -2.10 -38.94 34.78
CA GLY A 172 -2.96 -37.77 34.54
C GLY A 172 -3.70 -37.95 33.21
N ARG A 173 -4.74 -38.81 33.11
CA ARG A 173 -6.20 -38.49 33.18
C ARG A 173 -6.57 -37.22 32.38
N CYS A 174 -7.56 -37.19 31.48
CA CYS A 174 -8.68 -38.09 31.20
C CYS A 174 -9.32 -37.78 29.83
N LEU A 175 -9.80 -38.84 29.15
CA LEU A 175 -10.87 -38.98 28.12
C LEU A 175 -11.55 -37.70 27.60
N SER A 176 -11.65 -37.38 26.30
CA SER A 176 -12.01 -38.14 25.08
C SER A 176 -13.36 -38.88 25.10
N ILE A 177 -14.26 -38.47 24.18
CA ILE A 177 -15.44 -39.14 23.55
C ILE A 177 -16.26 -38.00 22.90
N TRP A 178 -16.60 -37.90 21.61
CA TRP A 178 -16.61 -38.77 20.40
C TRP A 178 -16.49 -37.86 19.14
N THR A 179 -15.60 -38.13 18.16
CA THR A 179 -15.85 -38.65 16.78
C THR A 179 -16.88 -37.82 15.94
N ARG A 180 -16.64 -37.41 14.68
CA ARG A 180 -16.14 -38.07 13.45
C ARG A 180 -15.58 -37.02 12.47
N GLU A 181 -14.35 -37.17 11.98
CA GLU A 181 -14.01 -37.72 10.64
C GLU A 181 -14.61 -36.96 9.44
N PHE A 182 -13.85 -35.98 8.93
CA PHE A 182 -13.49 -35.97 7.51
C PHE A 182 -11.98 -36.14 7.43
N ALA A 183 -11.55 -37.37 7.21
CA ALA A 183 -10.18 -37.67 6.82
C ALA A 183 -9.97 -37.12 5.39
N VAL A 184 -9.28 -35.99 5.26
CA VAL A 184 -8.57 -35.70 4.02
C VAL A 184 -7.27 -36.50 4.11
N ALA A 185 -7.26 -37.65 3.43
CA ALA A 185 -6.11 -38.49 3.29
C ALA A 185 -4.94 -37.68 2.70
N GLY A 186 -3.80 -37.69 3.41
CA GLY A 186 -2.46 -37.54 2.87
C GLY A 186 -2.23 -36.45 1.82
N LEU A 187 -2.17 -35.19 2.24
CA LEU A 187 -1.35 -34.19 1.56
C LEU A 187 -0.28 -33.78 2.57
N GLU A 188 0.95 -34.23 2.37
CA GLU A 188 2.09 -33.58 3.01
C GLU A 188 1.97 -32.09 2.66
N ALA A 189 1.79 -31.25 3.68
CA ALA A 189 1.72 -29.81 3.46
C ALA A 189 3.08 -29.40 2.88
N GLU A 190 3.13 -29.13 1.56
CA GLU A 190 4.34 -28.59 0.93
C GLU A 190 4.83 -27.42 1.78
N GLU A 191 6.11 -27.45 2.16
CA GLU A 191 6.68 -26.42 3.00
C GLU A 191 6.55 -25.04 2.33
N PRO A 192 6.24 -23.98 3.11
CA PRO A 192 6.15 -22.63 2.59
C PRO A 192 7.40 -22.22 1.81
N ARG A 193 7.25 -21.89 0.53
CA ARG A 193 8.37 -21.40 -0.29
C ARG A 193 8.60 -19.91 -0.07
N VAL A 194 9.87 -19.52 -0.07
CA VAL A 194 10.29 -18.12 0.00
C VAL A 194 10.61 -17.64 -1.41
N ALA A 195 10.03 -16.49 -1.79
CA ALA A 195 10.31 -15.86 -3.08
C ALA A 195 11.67 -15.16 -3.05
N SER A 196 12.44 -15.33 -4.11
CA SER A 196 13.72 -14.66 -4.34
C SER A 196 13.55 -13.15 -4.58
N ASP A 197 14.62 -12.38 -4.36
CA ASP A 197 14.63 -10.92 -4.60
C ASP A 197 14.22 -10.58 -6.04
N ARG A 198 14.64 -11.40 -7.01
CA ARG A 198 14.25 -11.24 -8.42
C ARG A 198 12.74 -11.40 -8.64
N GLU A 199 12.10 -12.36 -7.97
CA GLU A 199 10.65 -12.56 -8.05
C GLU A 199 9.90 -11.41 -7.36
N GLN A 200 10.42 -10.91 -6.24
CA GLN A 200 9.86 -9.75 -5.52
C GLN A 200 9.96 -8.46 -6.34
N GLU A 201 11.10 -8.21 -6.97
CA GLU A 201 11.32 -7.07 -7.85
C GLU A 201 10.44 -7.15 -9.10
N MET A 202 10.35 -8.32 -9.72
CA MET A 202 9.47 -8.56 -10.87
C MET A 202 8.01 -8.25 -10.51
N ALA A 203 7.50 -8.76 -9.39
CA ALA A 203 6.13 -8.52 -8.97
C ALA A 203 5.84 -7.02 -8.72
N THR A 204 6.81 -6.30 -8.12
CA THR A 204 6.69 -4.86 -7.83
C THR A 204 6.75 -4.03 -9.11
N SER A 205 7.67 -4.35 -10.02
CA SER A 205 7.80 -3.68 -11.32
C SER A 205 6.55 -3.87 -12.18
N THR A 206 6.02 -5.09 -12.28
CA THR A 206 4.76 -5.37 -12.96
C THR A 206 3.60 -4.58 -12.35
N ALA A 207 3.49 -4.53 -11.01
CA ALA A 207 2.45 -3.75 -10.35
C ALA A 207 2.54 -2.26 -10.67
N ASN A 208 3.74 -1.68 -10.65
CA ASN A 208 3.98 -0.27 -10.98
C ASN A 208 3.61 0.06 -12.43
N ASN A 209 3.92 -0.83 -13.38
CA ASN A 209 3.56 -0.66 -14.79
C ASN A 209 2.04 -0.65 -14.98
N ILE A 210 1.33 -1.56 -14.32
CA ILE A 210 -0.13 -1.65 -14.38
C ILE A 210 -0.78 -0.41 -13.75
N VAL A 211 -0.35 0.01 -12.56
CA VAL A 211 -0.85 1.24 -11.93
C VAL A 211 -0.57 2.46 -12.81
N SER A 212 0.58 2.52 -13.49
CA SER A 212 0.92 3.60 -14.41
C SER A 212 -0.01 3.63 -15.63
N ALA A 213 -0.38 2.46 -16.17
CA ALA A 213 -1.36 2.36 -17.25
C ALA A 213 -2.74 2.83 -16.77
N LEU A 214 -3.22 2.33 -15.63
CA LEU A 214 -4.48 2.78 -15.02
C LEU A 214 -4.50 4.29 -14.78
N ASN A 215 -3.39 4.86 -14.27
CA ASN A 215 -3.26 6.30 -14.07
C ASN A 215 -3.39 7.06 -15.40
N ARG A 216 -2.70 6.62 -16.47
CA ARG A 216 -2.77 7.24 -17.79
C ARG A 216 -4.21 7.32 -18.31
N TYR A 217 -4.95 6.21 -18.25
CA TYR A 217 -6.33 6.14 -18.76
C TYR A 217 -7.39 6.72 -17.80
N SER A 218 -7.03 6.95 -16.54
CA SER A 218 -7.87 7.66 -15.56
C SER A 218 -7.84 9.19 -15.71
N LYS A 219 -6.78 9.74 -16.33
CA LYS A 219 -6.68 11.20 -16.56
C LYS A 219 -7.75 11.71 -17.54
N LEU A 220 -8.17 10.87 -18.48
CA LEU A 220 -9.15 11.23 -19.50
C LEU A 220 -10.58 11.32 -18.95
N THR A 221 -10.88 10.60 -17.86
CA THR A 221 -12.20 10.61 -17.20
C THR A 221 -12.26 11.60 -16.02
N GLY A 222 -11.13 12.21 -15.64
CA GLY A 222 -11.03 13.07 -14.46
C GLY A 222 -11.03 12.31 -13.12
N LEU A 223 -11.10 10.98 -13.15
CA LEU A 223 -11.09 10.10 -11.97
C LEU A 223 -9.69 9.53 -11.72
N VAL A 224 -8.70 10.42 -11.62
CA VAL A 224 -7.27 10.05 -11.54
C VAL A 224 -7.04 9.04 -10.42
N VAL A 225 -6.28 7.98 -10.70
CA VAL A 225 -5.97 6.93 -9.72
C VAL A 225 -4.53 6.99 -9.19
N SER A 226 -4.31 6.47 -7.98
CA SER A 226 -3.01 6.43 -7.30
C SER A 226 -2.82 5.11 -6.54
N SER A 227 -1.58 4.61 -6.49
CA SER A 227 -1.21 3.48 -5.61
C SER A 227 -1.08 3.90 -4.14
N LYS A 228 -0.91 5.20 -3.88
CA LYS A 228 -0.87 5.77 -2.53
C LYS A 228 -2.23 6.36 -2.21
N ARG A 229 -2.74 6.08 -1.02
CA ARG A 229 -3.97 6.72 -0.55
C ARG A 229 -3.67 8.19 -0.33
N CYS A 230 -4.26 9.07 -1.14
CA CYS A 230 -4.35 10.47 -0.81
C CYS A 230 -5.51 10.67 0.16
N SER A 231 -5.24 11.12 1.38
CA SER A 231 -6.28 11.56 2.31
C SER A 231 -6.76 12.97 1.93
N SER A 232 -7.32 13.12 0.72
CA SER A 232 -7.87 14.39 0.27
C SER A 232 -9.34 14.58 0.69
N ILE A 233 -10.06 13.53 1.13
CA ILE A 233 -11.29 13.71 1.92
C ILE A 233 -10.84 14.18 3.31
N GLY A 234 -10.99 15.49 3.56
CA GLY A 234 -10.85 16.05 4.89
C GLY A 234 -9.64 16.94 5.15
N ILE A 235 -8.83 17.31 4.14
CA ILE A 235 -7.90 18.45 4.32
C ILE A 235 -8.76 19.70 4.51
N PRO A 236 -8.79 20.32 5.70
CA PRO A 236 -9.53 21.56 5.89
C PRO A 236 -8.93 22.59 4.95
N ALA A 237 -9.76 23.22 4.12
CA ALA A 237 -9.28 24.32 3.29
C ALA A 237 -8.73 25.40 4.22
N LEU A 238 -7.43 25.70 4.09
CA LEU A 238 -6.85 26.82 4.83
C LEU A 238 -7.58 28.09 4.43
N SER A 239 -7.87 28.96 5.40
CA SER A 239 -8.46 30.27 5.12
C SER A 239 -7.63 31.02 4.07
N SER A 240 -8.30 31.80 3.21
CA SER A 240 -7.63 32.60 2.18
C SER A 240 -6.54 33.52 2.77
N SER A 241 -6.81 34.10 3.94
CA SER A 241 -5.84 34.91 4.71
C SER A 241 -4.61 34.11 5.15
N LEU A 242 -4.77 32.87 5.59
CA LEU A 242 -3.64 32.00 5.93
C LEU A 242 -2.80 31.71 4.69
N ASN A 243 -3.45 31.27 3.61
CA ASN A 243 -2.77 30.94 2.35
C ASN A 243 -1.96 32.13 1.81
N LEU A 244 -2.55 33.34 1.81
CA LEU A 244 -1.84 34.56 1.41
C LEU A 244 -0.65 34.90 2.32
N SER A 245 -0.75 34.59 3.62
CA SER A 245 0.35 34.86 4.57
C SER A 245 1.49 33.85 4.38
N LEU A 246 1.16 32.58 4.24
CA LEU A 246 2.12 31.51 3.98
C LEU A 246 2.81 31.69 2.63
N GLY A 247 2.10 32.18 1.60
CA GLY A 247 2.65 32.42 0.25
C GLY A 247 3.72 33.51 0.19
N ARG A 248 3.87 34.33 1.24
CA ARG A 248 4.93 35.36 1.33
C ARG A 248 6.27 34.81 1.82
N ILE A 249 6.26 33.64 2.46
CA ILE A 249 7.45 33.00 3.03
C ILE A 249 8.25 32.37 1.89
N LYS A 250 9.55 32.68 1.81
CA LYS A 250 10.42 32.30 0.69
C LYS A 250 11.18 30.99 0.91
N GLN A 251 11.15 30.47 2.13
CA GLN A 251 11.78 29.20 2.50
C GLN A 251 10.96 28.00 1.96
N SER A 252 11.65 26.88 1.74
CA SER A 252 11.02 25.61 1.40
C SER A 252 10.40 24.98 2.65
N PHE A 253 9.07 24.90 2.69
CA PHE A 253 8.38 24.25 3.80
C PHE A 253 7.04 23.65 3.39
N VAL A 254 6.59 22.69 4.19
CA VAL A 254 5.23 22.15 4.16
C VAL A 254 4.60 22.22 5.54
N LEU A 255 3.27 22.26 5.58
CA LEU A 255 2.48 22.03 6.80
C LEU A 255 1.82 20.67 6.69
N THR A 256 1.88 19.89 7.77
CA THR A 256 1.16 18.62 7.91
C THR A 256 0.19 18.66 9.08
N ASP A 257 -0.89 17.88 8.99
CA ASP A 257 -1.88 17.76 10.05
C ASP A 257 -1.79 16.39 10.73
N SER A 258 -1.27 16.36 11.95
CA SER A 258 -1.13 15.13 12.76
C SER A 258 -2.45 14.55 13.26
N HIS A 259 -3.55 15.31 13.19
CA HIS A 259 -4.88 14.83 13.56
C HIS A 259 -5.56 14.05 12.44
N LEU A 260 -5.03 14.15 11.21
CA LEU A 260 -5.51 13.40 10.05
C LEU A 260 -4.75 12.07 9.88
N PRO A 261 -5.41 11.02 9.34
CA PRO A 261 -4.74 9.74 9.08
C PRO A 261 -3.54 9.90 8.16
N ASP A 262 -2.42 9.30 8.57
CA ASP A 262 -1.12 9.33 7.87
C ASP A 262 -0.46 10.71 7.81
N MET A 263 -0.88 11.69 8.63
CA MET A 263 -0.26 13.01 8.76
C MET A 263 0.05 13.68 7.39
N PRO A 264 -0.98 13.92 6.57
CA PRO A 264 -0.82 14.41 5.22
C PRO A 264 -0.34 15.85 5.18
N ILE A 265 0.31 16.22 4.07
CA ILE A 265 0.65 17.59 3.72
C ILE A 265 -0.64 18.34 3.36
N ILE A 266 -0.91 19.43 4.07
CA ILE A 266 -2.07 20.30 3.86
C ILE A 266 -1.69 21.63 3.18
N TYR A 267 -0.40 21.97 3.16
CA TYR A 267 0.14 23.13 2.47
C TYR A 267 1.58 22.85 2.02
N ALA A 268 1.93 23.32 0.84
CA ALA A 268 3.30 23.30 0.32
C ALA A 268 3.68 24.66 -0.29
N SER A 269 4.84 25.19 0.15
CA SER A 269 5.37 26.45 -0.37
C SER A 269 5.88 26.32 -1.81
N ASP A 270 5.94 27.42 -2.55
CA ASP A 270 6.49 27.42 -3.92
C ASP A 270 7.97 27.01 -3.95
N ALA A 271 8.71 27.35 -2.89
CA ALA A 271 10.11 26.93 -2.75
C ALA A 271 10.21 25.42 -2.54
N PHE A 272 9.26 24.80 -1.84
CA PHE A 272 9.21 23.33 -1.69
C PHE A 272 8.92 22.62 -3.01
N THR A 273 7.94 23.10 -3.78
CA THR A 273 7.65 22.53 -5.10
C THR A 273 8.84 22.70 -6.04
N SER A 274 9.53 23.84 -5.99
CA SER A 274 10.75 24.07 -6.78
C SER A 274 11.91 23.18 -6.35
N LEU A 275 12.10 22.97 -5.05
CA LEU A 275 13.17 22.13 -4.51
C LEU A 275 13.00 20.65 -4.90
N THR A 276 11.76 20.15 -4.82
CA THR A 276 11.48 18.71 -4.92
C THR A 276 11.01 18.27 -6.31
N GLY A 277 10.55 19.21 -7.15
CA GLY A 277 9.98 18.94 -8.47
C GLY A 277 8.55 18.39 -8.46
N TYR A 278 7.93 18.24 -7.29
CA TYR A 278 6.52 17.87 -7.16
C TYR A 278 5.64 19.10 -7.33
N SER A 279 4.56 18.97 -8.10
CA SER A 279 3.51 19.99 -8.13
C SER A 279 2.71 20.00 -6.83
N ARG A 280 2.04 21.11 -6.55
CA ARG A 280 1.20 21.24 -5.35
C ARG A 280 0.07 20.21 -5.37
N GLU A 281 -0.50 19.96 -6.54
CA GLU A 281 -1.61 19.02 -6.75
C GLU A 281 -1.19 17.57 -6.48
N GLU A 282 0.09 17.23 -6.70
CA GLU A 282 0.64 15.90 -6.45
C GLU A 282 0.98 15.67 -4.97
N ILE A 283 1.40 16.73 -4.26
CA ILE A 283 1.93 16.60 -2.90
C ILE A 283 0.86 16.82 -1.81
N LEU A 284 -0.16 17.62 -2.07
CA LEU A 284 -1.24 17.84 -1.11
C LEU A 284 -2.01 16.52 -0.86
N GLY A 285 -2.18 16.17 0.42
CA GLY A 285 -2.79 14.92 0.83
C GLY A 285 -1.84 13.73 0.90
N CYS A 286 -0.59 13.88 0.49
CA CYS A 286 0.45 12.86 0.65
C CYS A 286 1.19 13.04 1.99
N ASN A 287 1.72 11.95 2.53
CA ASN A 287 2.70 12.01 3.61
C ASN A 287 4.08 12.48 3.07
N CYS A 288 4.83 13.26 3.87
CA CYS A 288 6.19 13.74 3.53
C CYS A 288 7.19 12.64 3.17
N LYS A 289 6.94 11.38 3.57
CA LYS A 289 7.71 10.18 3.18
C LYS A 289 7.79 9.95 1.67
N VAL A 290 7.03 10.70 0.87
CA VAL A 290 7.19 10.74 -0.60
C VAL A 290 8.59 11.17 -1.05
N LEU A 291 9.34 11.90 -0.20
CA LEU A 291 10.74 12.27 -0.45
C LEU A 291 11.74 11.19 -0.01
N ASN A 292 11.29 10.08 0.57
CA ASN A 292 12.19 9.01 1.00
C ASN A 292 12.60 8.13 -0.19
N GLY A 293 13.80 7.58 -0.14
CA GLY A 293 14.31 6.64 -1.12
C GLY A 293 15.27 5.62 -0.52
N PRO A 294 15.97 4.83 -1.34
CA PRO A 294 16.74 3.66 -0.89
C PRO A 294 17.83 3.96 0.14
N GLY A 295 18.40 5.17 0.13
CA GLY A 295 19.45 5.59 1.07
C GLY A 295 18.95 6.43 2.24
N THR A 296 17.64 6.63 2.39
CA THR A 296 17.09 7.39 3.52
C THR A 296 17.20 6.57 4.80
N SER A 297 17.85 7.12 5.83
CA SER A 297 18.08 6.42 7.12
C SER A 297 16.77 6.18 7.87
N LEU A 298 16.49 4.91 8.20
CA LEU A 298 15.33 4.54 9.02
C LEU A 298 15.46 5.03 10.46
N GLU A 299 16.67 5.04 11.02
CA GLU A 299 16.94 5.49 12.39
C GLU A 299 16.57 6.98 12.57
N VAL A 300 16.95 7.82 11.60
CA VAL A 300 16.60 9.25 11.60
C VAL A 300 15.09 9.45 11.43
N LEU A 301 14.42 8.63 10.59
CA LEU A 301 12.96 8.68 10.47
C LEU A 301 12.25 8.27 11.77
N GLU A 302 12.78 7.30 12.50
CA GLU A 302 12.27 6.92 13.83
C GLU A 302 12.46 8.04 14.84
N GLU A 303 13.61 8.72 14.84
CA GLU A 303 13.88 9.90 15.67
C GLU A 303 12.86 11.02 15.39
N ILE A 304 12.61 11.35 14.12
CA ILE A 304 11.60 12.34 13.74
C ILE A 304 10.22 11.93 14.27
N ASN A 305 9.83 10.66 14.11
CA ASN A 305 8.53 10.17 14.61
C ASN A 305 8.41 10.29 16.13
N GLN A 306 9.48 10.04 16.89
CA GLN A 306 9.50 10.20 18.34
C GLN A 306 9.30 11.67 18.75
N HIS A 307 9.94 12.61 18.05
CA HIS A 307 9.78 14.05 18.29
C HIS A 307 8.36 14.53 17.96
N ILE A 308 7.77 14.05 16.87
CA ILE A 308 6.37 14.33 16.53
C ILE A 308 5.42 13.81 17.62
N CYS A 309 5.59 12.56 18.04
CA CYS A 309 4.76 11.95 19.10
C CYS A 309 4.88 12.66 20.44
N SER A 310 6.04 13.26 20.74
CA SER A 310 6.30 14.02 21.97
C SER A 310 6.03 15.53 21.82
N GLU A 311 5.50 15.97 20.68
CA GLU A 311 5.29 17.37 20.31
C GLU A 311 6.54 18.25 20.55
N GLN A 312 7.72 17.72 20.21
CA GLN A 312 9.00 18.40 20.28
C GLN A 312 9.51 18.76 18.88
N ALA A 313 10.37 19.78 18.81
CA ALA A 313 11.06 20.12 17.58
C ALA A 313 12.36 19.33 17.43
N CYS A 314 12.73 18.99 16.20
CA CYS A 314 14.02 18.38 15.88
C CYS A 314 14.60 18.97 14.60
N THR A 315 15.93 18.94 14.49
CA THR A 315 16.65 19.24 13.24
C THR A 315 17.55 18.05 12.95
N VAL A 316 17.47 17.49 11.75
CA VAL A 316 18.22 16.30 11.37
C VAL A 316 18.76 16.44 9.95
N ASP A 317 19.87 15.76 9.68
CA ASP A 317 20.37 15.56 8.31
C ASP A 317 19.72 14.30 7.72
N LEU A 318 19.00 14.46 6.61
CA LEU A 318 18.29 13.37 5.95
C LEU A 318 18.65 13.31 4.46
N LEU A 319 18.88 12.10 3.94
CA LEU A 319 18.99 11.92 2.49
C LEU A 319 17.59 11.83 1.88
N SER A 320 17.20 12.87 1.13
CA SER A 320 15.90 13.01 0.49
C SER A 320 16.01 12.89 -1.03
N TYR A 321 14.90 12.58 -1.70
CA TYR A 321 14.81 12.30 -3.13
C TYR A 321 13.76 13.17 -3.81
N ARG A 322 14.14 13.76 -4.94
CA ARG A 322 13.25 14.56 -5.79
C ARG A 322 12.40 13.65 -6.68
N LYS A 323 11.40 14.26 -7.33
CA LYS A 323 10.51 13.57 -8.28
C LYS A 323 11.26 12.89 -9.43
N ASP A 324 12.36 13.48 -9.90
CA ASP A 324 13.20 12.95 -10.98
C ASP A 324 14.14 11.81 -10.53
N GLY A 325 14.09 11.44 -9.24
CA GLY A 325 14.93 10.41 -8.64
C GLY A 325 16.29 10.90 -8.15
N SER A 326 16.67 12.16 -8.39
CA SER A 326 17.90 12.72 -7.85
C SER A 326 17.82 12.87 -6.32
N SER A 327 18.92 12.60 -5.63
CA SER A 327 18.99 12.79 -4.18
C SER A 327 19.56 14.16 -3.79
N PHE A 328 19.28 14.58 -2.56
CA PHE A 328 19.89 15.75 -1.94
C PHE A 328 20.03 15.56 -0.42
N CYS A 329 20.99 16.26 0.18
CA CYS A 329 21.19 16.29 1.62
C CYS A 329 20.28 17.36 2.21
N ASP A 330 19.23 16.92 2.89
CA ASP A 330 18.17 17.75 3.43
C ASP A 330 18.42 18.01 4.92
N LEU A 331 18.84 19.23 5.25
CA LEU A 331 18.82 19.69 6.64
C LEU A 331 17.36 20.02 7.00
N LEU A 332 16.69 19.02 7.57
CA LEU A 332 15.26 19.03 7.83
C LEU A 332 14.99 19.50 9.26
N HIS A 333 14.19 20.57 9.38
CA HIS A 333 13.65 20.99 10.68
C HIS A 333 12.14 20.70 10.77
N VAL A 334 11.74 19.98 11.82
CA VAL A 334 10.34 19.65 12.11
C VAL A 334 9.94 20.30 13.43
N SER A 335 8.81 21.00 13.47
CA SER A 335 8.33 21.67 14.69
C SER A 335 6.81 21.73 14.77
N PRO A 336 6.21 21.55 15.95
CA PRO A 336 4.78 21.78 16.13
C PRO A 336 4.45 23.27 16.11
N ILE A 337 3.42 23.63 15.35
CA ILE A 337 2.81 24.96 15.29
C ILE A 337 1.51 24.94 16.09
N ARG A 338 1.49 25.71 17.18
CA ARG A 338 0.34 25.80 18.08
C ARG A 338 -0.57 26.98 17.72
N ASP A 339 -1.88 26.76 17.83
CA ASP A 339 -2.89 27.81 17.70
C ASP A 339 -2.94 28.72 18.95
N ALA A 340 -3.90 29.65 19.00
CA ALA A 340 -4.08 30.53 20.15
C ALA A 340 -4.55 29.80 21.42
N SER A 341 -5.11 28.59 21.30
CA SER A 341 -5.48 27.75 22.44
C SER A 341 -4.30 27.00 23.05
N GLY A 342 -3.14 27.01 22.37
CA GLY A 342 -1.94 26.27 22.77
C GLY A 342 -1.92 24.82 22.27
N LYS A 343 -2.95 24.38 21.55
CA LYS A 343 -2.99 23.05 20.92
C LYS A 343 -2.18 23.07 19.63
N VAL A 344 -1.55 21.94 19.30
CA VAL A 344 -0.87 21.77 18.01
C VAL A 344 -1.91 21.80 16.91
N ALA A 345 -1.85 22.83 16.07
CA ALA A 345 -2.67 22.95 14.87
C ALA A 345 -2.04 22.17 13.72
N PHE A 346 -0.73 22.36 13.50
CA PHE A 346 0.01 21.75 12.39
C PHE A 346 1.42 21.37 12.84
N HIS A 347 2.10 20.53 12.08
CA HIS A 347 3.56 20.41 12.11
C HIS A 347 4.13 21.12 10.87
N ILE A 348 5.13 21.97 11.08
CA ILE A 348 5.92 22.55 9.98
C ILE A 348 7.14 21.67 9.71
N TRP A 349 7.43 21.45 8.44
CA TRP A 349 8.63 20.79 7.96
C TRP A 349 9.35 21.78 7.06
N VAL A 350 10.56 22.21 7.44
CA VAL A 350 11.37 23.16 6.68
C VAL A 350 12.54 22.39 6.10
N HIS A 351 12.67 22.43 4.77
CA HIS A 351 13.65 21.66 4.02
C HIS A 351 14.75 22.60 3.50
N LEU A 352 16.00 22.19 3.64
CA LEU A 352 17.15 22.93 3.14
C LEU A 352 18.14 21.98 2.47
N ASP A 353 18.33 22.17 1.17
CA ASP A 353 19.35 21.43 0.43
C ASP A 353 20.74 22.00 0.76
N MET A 354 21.52 21.23 1.50
CA MET A 354 22.90 21.58 1.87
C MET A 354 23.88 21.53 0.69
N GLY A 355 23.50 20.90 -0.42
CA GLY A 355 24.26 20.87 -1.67
C GLY A 355 24.00 22.09 -2.58
N ALA A 356 22.85 22.75 -2.42
CA ALA A 356 22.64 24.07 -3.00
C ALA A 356 23.53 25.07 -2.26
N LYS A 357 23.97 26.17 -2.89
CA LYS A 357 24.64 27.29 -2.21
C LYS A 357 23.60 28.36 -1.93
N PRO A 358 22.88 28.33 -0.79
CA PRO A 358 21.81 29.26 -0.52
C PRO A 358 22.45 30.56 -0.01
N ASP A 359 21.92 31.70 -0.43
CA ASP A 359 22.30 32.97 0.18
C ASP A 359 21.56 33.10 1.52
N PHE A 360 22.28 32.82 2.61
CA PHE A 360 21.74 32.91 3.96
C PHE A 360 21.75 34.34 4.51
N ASN A 361 22.17 35.35 3.73
CA ASN A 361 22.42 36.72 4.22
C ASN A 361 23.33 36.74 5.47
N GLY A 362 24.29 35.81 5.55
CA GLY A 362 25.21 35.67 6.68
C GLY A 362 24.66 34.94 7.91
N LEU A 363 23.44 34.39 7.85
CA LEU A 363 22.88 33.57 8.95
C LEU A 363 23.39 32.14 8.92
N ALA A 364 23.45 31.50 10.10
CA ALA A 364 23.65 30.06 10.19
C ALA A 364 22.44 29.30 9.59
N PRO A 365 22.64 28.13 8.94
CA PRO A 365 21.56 27.35 8.33
C PRO A 365 20.40 27.06 9.28
N GLU A 366 20.70 26.72 10.53
CA GLU A 366 19.70 26.47 11.57
C GLU A 366 18.84 27.70 11.87
N VAL A 367 19.45 28.88 11.95
CA VAL A 367 18.74 30.15 12.18
C VAL A 367 17.85 30.49 10.99
N TRP A 368 18.32 30.18 9.78
CA TRP A 368 17.54 30.38 8.56
C TRP A 368 16.28 29.49 8.53
N LEU A 369 16.40 28.22 8.94
CA LEU A 369 15.27 27.30 9.08
C LEU A 369 14.25 27.81 10.10
N LEU A 370 14.71 28.27 11.26
CA LEU A 370 13.85 28.82 12.32
C LEU A 370 13.11 30.09 11.89
N GLY A 371 13.65 30.86 10.94
CA GLY A 371 12.96 32.02 10.35
C GLY A 371 11.61 31.66 9.73
N ALA A 372 11.54 30.54 9.01
CA ALA A 372 10.29 30.03 8.43
C ALA A 372 9.29 29.61 9.51
N VAL A 373 9.76 28.91 10.56
CA VAL A 373 8.94 28.50 11.71
C VAL A 373 8.32 29.71 12.39
N GLY A 374 9.12 30.77 12.63
CA GLY A 374 8.65 32.02 13.20
C GLY A 374 7.56 32.68 12.37
N ALA A 375 7.77 32.81 11.06
CA ALA A 375 6.80 33.41 10.14
C ALA A 375 5.49 32.62 10.07
N VAL A 376 5.55 31.29 9.99
CA VAL A 376 4.37 30.42 10.00
C VAL A 376 3.62 30.53 11.33
N ARG A 377 4.33 30.55 12.46
CA ARG A 377 3.72 30.68 13.79
C ARG A 377 2.94 31.99 13.92
N VAL A 378 3.46 33.09 13.39
CA VAL A 378 2.76 34.38 13.34
C VAL A 378 1.51 34.29 12.46
N ALA A 379 1.62 33.70 11.27
CA ALA A 379 0.50 33.54 10.34
C ALA A 379 -0.64 32.71 10.94
N VAL A 380 -0.34 31.59 11.62
CA VAL A 380 -1.34 30.72 12.24
C VAL A 380 -2.00 31.40 13.44
N ARG A 381 -1.23 32.09 14.30
CA ARG A 381 -1.78 32.80 15.46
C ARG A 381 -2.67 33.99 15.08
N GLY A 382 -2.33 34.71 14.01
CA GLY A 382 -3.11 35.87 13.53
C GLY A 382 -4.55 35.54 13.15
N LEU A 383 -4.86 34.27 12.83
CA LEU A 383 -6.18 33.83 12.40
C LEU A 383 -7.14 33.58 13.55
N SER A 384 -6.64 33.03 14.67
CA SER A 384 -7.48 32.77 15.85
C SER A 384 -8.05 34.06 16.47
N VAL A 385 -7.38 35.20 16.30
CA VAL A 385 -7.84 36.49 16.82
C VAL A 385 -9.06 37.02 16.03
N SER A 386 -9.20 36.67 14.75
CA SER A 386 -10.35 37.07 13.93
C SER A 386 -11.58 36.14 14.06
N GLY A 387 -11.45 34.98 14.72
CA GLY A 387 -12.52 33.97 14.84
C GLY A 387 -13.50 34.16 16.01
N SER A 388 -13.37 35.22 16.81
CA SER A 388 -14.14 35.38 18.06
C SER A 388 -15.56 35.98 17.89
N LEU A 389 -16.05 36.19 16.66
CA LEU A 389 -17.36 36.84 16.42
C LEU A 389 -18.53 35.89 16.08
N LEU A 390 -18.33 34.56 16.15
CA LEU A 390 -19.43 33.61 15.96
C LEU A 390 -19.59 32.70 17.18
N ARG A 391 -20.14 33.28 18.26
CA ARG A 391 -20.87 32.47 19.26
C ARG A 391 -22.27 32.19 18.69
N PRO A 392 -22.77 30.95 18.71
CA PRO A 392 -24.18 30.70 18.48
C PRO A 392 -24.97 31.35 19.61
N SER A 393 -25.90 32.22 19.27
CA SER A 393 -26.94 32.66 20.18
C SER A 393 -27.74 31.45 20.63
N HIS A 394 -27.62 31.08 21.91
CA HIS A 394 -28.67 30.31 22.57
C HIS A 394 -29.95 31.14 22.54
N SER A 395 -31.00 30.60 21.92
CA SER A 395 -32.36 31.06 22.15
C SER A 395 -33.22 29.85 22.54
N SER A 396 -33.51 29.83 23.85
CA SER A 396 -34.72 29.38 24.55
C SER A 396 -35.43 28.10 24.15
#